data_AF-A0A411E8U7-F1
#
_entry.id   AF-A0A411E8U7-F1
#
_cell.length_a   1.000
_cell.length_b   1.000
_cell.length_c   1.000
_cell.angle_alpha   90.00
_cell.angle_beta   90.00
_cell.angle_gamma   90.00
#
_symmetry.space_group_name_H-M   'P 1'
#
loop_
_entity.id
_entity.type
_entity.pdbx_description
1 polymer ?
#
loop_
_entity_poly.entity_id
_entity_poly.type
_entity_poly.pdbx_seq_one_letter_code
_entity_poly.pdbx_strand_id
1 'polypeptide(L)'
;MIKFFRRIRQDLLSEGRTSKYLKYAIGEVVLVMIGILLALQVNEWNKERNRKIAEQAIIEQLISDLSKSQYELEEVREINIRRARECAQVLRAFWKNDMPEDIEEYIGGFGSSVYSPVMGTSRSLINSGRLDILSSNKLRNDIVVYLEAVDYTLKDISRYEESYFRKGVDLMYEANPNTFETKQEINEKSVTESPGWQYGLNINSRPLIVDKVPFRKDIEQLLQDEKYFRAYNKLHLYHRNIALRYHRILGRTNNLLVELYRASEKHPDLGELLNGSEHYLVFDKTDLEILEQADALLNESSKWNRKDDSDCDENSNSDKYSLRCALRKATQDVTGQWQNDPLKPAIRLVLFTIKEYENRRVIESPFRDWNNHPDTTFEDVKQVLRESIEEVKKQLQ
;
A
#
# COMPACT_ATOMS: atom_id res chain seq x y z
N MET A 1 9.20 -54.97 -32.37
CA MET A 1 10.67 -54.90 -32.53
C MET A 1 11.43 -56.10 -31.96
N ILE A 2 11.16 -56.54 -30.72
CA ILE A 2 11.93 -57.62 -30.06
C ILE A 2 12.00 -58.93 -30.88
N LYS A 3 10.91 -59.34 -31.55
CA LYS A 3 10.90 -60.59 -32.36
C LYS A 3 11.77 -60.50 -33.63
N PHE A 4 11.96 -59.31 -34.20
CA PHE A 4 12.74 -59.09 -35.42
C PHE A 4 14.25 -59.16 -35.13
N PHE A 5 14.70 -58.40 -34.13
CA PHE A 5 16.09 -58.45 -33.66
C PHE A 5 16.49 -59.80 -33.04
N ARG A 6 15.53 -60.51 -32.44
CA ARG A 6 15.75 -61.89 -31.95
C ARG A 6 16.04 -62.89 -33.07
N ARG A 7 15.36 -62.77 -34.22
CA ARG A 7 15.53 -63.69 -35.36
C ARG A 7 16.88 -63.49 -36.05
N ILE A 8 17.27 -62.24 -36.26
CA ILE A 8 18.58 -61.86 -36.82
C ILE A 8 19.73 -62.34 -35.91
N ARG A 9 19.57 -62.28 -34.59
CA ARG A 9 20.56 -62.82 -33.64
C ARG A 9 20.72 -64.34 -33.73
N GLN A 10 19.61 -65.06 -33.88
CA GLN A 10 19.62 -66.52 -34.02
C GLN A 10 20.27 -66.95 -35.34
N ASP A 11 19.99 -66.24 -36.43
CA ASP A 11 20.57 -66.52 -37.76
C ASP A 11 22.08 -66.19 -37.83
N LEU A 12 22.55 -65.14 -37.14
CA LEU A 12 23.99 -64.78 -37.10
C LEU A 12 24.82 -65.71 -36.21
N LEU A 13 24.21 -66.35 -35.21
CA LEU A 13 24.83 -67.36 -34.34
C LEU A 13 24.94 -68.72 -35.04
N SER A 14 23.95 -69.11 -35.84
CA SER A 14 23.96 -70.39 -36.58
C SER A 14 24.96 -70.41 -37.75
N GLU A 15 25.33 -69.24 -38.31
CA GLU A 15 26.35 -69.11 -39.36
C GLU A 15 27.82 -69.04 -38.85
N GLY A 16 28.07 -69.14 -37.54
CA GLY A 16 29.44 -69.07 -36.97
C GLY A 16 30.07 -67.67 -36.97
N ARG A 17 29.29 -66.60 -37.20
CA ARG A 17 29.77 -65.21 -37.36
C ARG A 17 29.72 -64.40 -36.05
N THR A 18 30.41 -64.89 -35.03
CA THR A 18 30.43 -64.31 -33.66
C THR A 18 30.80 -62.82 -33.59
N SER A 19 31.74 -62.35 -34.43
CA SER A 19 32.13 -60.93 -34.48
C SER A 19 31.01 -60.01 -34.99
N LYS A 20 30.20 -60.47 -35.96
CA LYS A 20 29.03 -59.70 -36.46
C LYS A 20 27.89 -59.70 -35.43
N TYR A 21 27.69 -60.82 -34.75
CA TYR A 21 26.74 -60.94 -33.65
C TYR A 21 27.06 -59.93 -32.52
N LEU A 22 28.33 -59.83 -32.11
CA LEU A 22 28.75 -58.93 -31.04
C LEU A 22 28.51 -57.44 -31.39
N LYS A 23 28.82 -57.03 -32.64
CA LYS A 23 28.56 -55.66 -33.11
C LYS A 23 27.07 -55.32 -33.11
N TYR A 24 26.21 -56.26 -33.53
CA TYR A 24 24.76 -56.08 -33.53
C TYR A 24 24.17 -56.04 -32.10
N ALA A 25 24.64 -56.92 -31.21
CA ALA A 25 24.21 -56.93 -29.82
C ALA A 25 24.61 -55.63 -29.08
N ILE A 26 25.81 -55.11 -29.32
CA ILE A 26 26.25 -53.80 -28.79
C ILE A 26 25.37 -52.68 -29.36
N GLY A 27 25.07 -52.70 -30.66
CA GLY A 27 24.16 -51.72 -31.28
C GLY A 27 22.77 -51.70 -30.65
N GLU A 28 22.20 -52.87 -30.32
CA GLU A 28 20.90 -52.98 -29.65
C GLU A 28 20.94 -52.42 -28.22
N VAL A 29 21.99 -52.72 -27.44
CA VAL A 29 22.17 -52.17 -26.10
C VAL A 29 22.31 -50.64 -26.15
N VAL A 30 23.12 -50.11 -27.08
CA VAL A 30 23.29 -48.66 -27.25
C VAL A 30 21.98 -47.99 -27.66
N LEU A 31 21.20 -48.60 -28.58
CA LEU A 31 19.90 -48.07 -28.98
C LEU A 31 18.90 -48.04 -27.81
N VAL A 32 18.85 -49.09 -27.00
CA VAL A 32 18.00 -49.15 -25.80
C VAL A 32 18.45 -48.12 -24.76
N MET A 33 19.77 -47.97 -24.54
CA MET A 33 20.31 -46.95 -23.63
C MET A 33 19.94 -45.53 -24.07
N ILE A 34 20.06 -45.22 -25.37
CA ILE A 34 19.61 -43.93 -25.91
C ILE A 34 18.11 -43.72 -25.67
N GLY A 35 17.29 -44.76 -25.90
CA GLY A 35 15.86 -44.70 -25.61
C GLY A 35 15.54 -44.39 -24.14
N ILE A 36 16.24 -45.02 -23.20
CA ILE A 36 16.08 -44.77 -21.76
C ILE A 36 16.53 -43.36 -21.40
N LEU A 37 17.68 -42.90 -21.91
CA LEU A 37 18.19 -41.56 -21.66
C LEU A 37 17.23 -40.48 -22.18
N LEU A 38 16.68 -40.66 -23.38
CA LEU A 38 15.67 -39.76 -23.93
C LEU A 38 14.40 -39.75 -23.06
N ALA A 39 13.94 -40.90 -22.60
CA ALA A 39 12.77 -40.98 -21.70
C ALA A 39 13.02 -40.26 -20.36
N LEU A 40 14.22 -40.43 -19.77
CA LEU A 40 14.62 -39.72 -18.55
C LEU A 40 14.72 -38.21 -18.78
N GLN A 41 15.31 -37.78 -19.91
CA GLN A 41 15.42 -36.37 -20.26
C GLN A 41 14.05 -35.71 -20.46
N VAL A 42 13.12 -36.37 -21.17
CA VAL A 42 11.75 -35.86 -21.36
C VAL A 42 11.03 -35.75 -20.01
N ASN A 43 11.18 -36.73 -19.13
CA ASN A 43 10.57 -36.68 -17.80
C ASN A 43 11.15 -35.52 -16.96
N GLU A 44 12.47 -35.33 -16.98
CA GLU A 44 13.12 -34.27 -16.23
C GLU A 44 12.78 -32.88 -16.78
N TRP A 45 12.69 -32.73 -18.10
CA TRP A 45 12.23 -31.50 -18.73
C TRP A 45 10.78 -31.15 -18.35
N ASN A 46 9.89 -32.15 -18.30
CA ASN A 46 8.51 -31.94 -17.88
C ASN A 46 8.42 -31.52 -16.40
N LYS A 47 9.23 -32.13 -15.52
CA LYS A 47 9.32 -31.71 -14.11
C LYS A 47 9.82 -30.28 -13.98
N GLU A 48 10.88 -29.92 -14.69
CA GLU A 48 11.46 -28.58 -14.64
C GLU A 48 10.47 -27.53 -15.16
N ARG A 49 9.76 -27.83 -16.25
CA ARG A 49 8.68 -26.97 -16.75
C ARG A 49 7.60 -26.75 -15.69
N ASN A 50 7.12 -27.82 -15.05
CA ASN A 50 6.09 -27.72 -14.01
C ASN A 50 6.60 -26.96 -12.78
N ARG A 51 7.88 -27.12 -12.42
CA ARG A 51 8.53 -26.36 -11.35
C ARG A 51 8.57 -24.87 -11.66
N LYS A 52 8.97 -24.49 -12.89
CA LYS A 52 8.98 -23.08 -13.33
C LYS A 52 7.59 -22.45 -13.33
N ILE A 53 6.57 -23.18 -13.79
CA ILE A 53 5.18 -22.70 -13.74
C ILE A 53 4.75 -22.44 -12.29
N ALA A 54 5.08 -23.37 -11.38
CA ALA A 54 4.76 -23.20 -9.95
C ALA A 54 5.54 -22.03 -9.31
N GLU A 55 6.82 -21.87 -9.65
CA GLU A 55 7.67 -20.77 -9.22
C GLU A 55 7.10 -19.42 -9.67
N GLN A 56 6.75 -19.28 -10.94
CA GLN A 56 6.14 -18.06 -11.46
C GLN A 56 4.77 -17.78 -10.83
N ALA A 57 3.92 -18.79 -10.63
CA ALA A 57 2.65 -18.60 -9.93
C ALA A 57 2.83 -18.07 -8.50
N ILE A 58 3.87 -18.54 -7.80
CA ILE A 58 4.21 -18.05 -6.46
C ILE A 58 4.75 -16.63 -6.50
N ILE A 59 5.65 -16.31 -7.44
CA ILE A 59 6.20 -14.95 -7.60
C ILE A 59 5.06 -13.95 -7.86
N GLU A 60 4.14 -14.27 -8.75
CA GLU A 60 2.99 -13.41 -9.06
C GLU A 60 2.07 -13.21 -7.85
N GLN A 61 1.86 -14.27 -7.05
CA GLN A 61 1.07 -14.15 -5.83
C GLN A 61 1.80 -13.30 -4.77
N LEU A 62 3.12 -13.45 -4.63
CA LEU A 62 3.93 -12.63 -3.73
C LEU A 62 3.91 -11.15 -4.14
N ILE A 63 4.02 -10.87 -5.44
CA ILE A 63 3.89 -9.51 -5.99
C ILE A 63 2.52 -8.95 -5.60
N SER A 64 1.43 -9.70 -5.85
CA SER A 64 0.08 -9.25 -5.49
C SER A 64 -0.08 -8.95 -4.00
N ASP A 65 0.38 -9.85 -3.12
CA ASP A 65 0.34 -9.68 -1.67
C ASP A 65 1.13 -8.42 -1.22
N LEU A 66 2.32 -8.23 -1.76
CA LEU A 66 3.21 -7.14 -1.38
C LEU A 66 2.78 -5.79 -1.98
N SER A 67 2.25 -5.75 -3.20
CA SER A 67 1.73 -4.52 -3.80
C SER A 67 0.51 -4.01 -3.04
N LYS A 68 -0.38 -4.92 -2.60
CA LYS A 68 -1.47 -4.56 -1.68
C LYS A 68 -0.93 -4.03 -0.35
N SER A 69 0.11 -4.67 0.19
CA SER A 69 0.70 -4.25 1.46
C SER A 69 1.40 -2.90 1.36
N GLN A 70 2.14 -2.64 0.28
CA GLN A 70 2.81 -1.38 0.00
C GLN A 70 1.84 -0.21 0.09
N TYR A 71 0.70 -0.36 -0.57
CA TYR A 71 -0.37 0.63 -0.56
C TYR A 71 -0.85 0.95 0.89
N GLU A 72 -1.25 -0.06 1.65
CA GLU A 72 -1.74 0.12 3.03
C GLU A 72 -0.66 0.67 3.98
N LEU A 73 0.60 0.29 3.74
CA LEU A 73 1.77 0.75 4.50
C LEU A 73 2.04 2.25 4.30
N GLU A 74 1.86 2.76 3.08
CA GLU A 74 1.95 4.19 2.80
C GLU A 74 0.85 4.96 3.52
N GLU A 75 -0.39 4.47 3.44
CA GLU A 75 -1.54 5.11 4.07
C GLU A 75 -1.35 5.21 5.59
N VAL A 76 -1.06 4.09 6.26
CA VAL A 76 -0.86 4.08 7.71
C VAL A 76 0.34 4.93 8.14
N ARG A 77 1.40 5.00 7.31
CA ARG A 77 2.54 5.89 7.54
C ARG A 77 2.11 7.34 7.50
N GLU A 78 1.41 7.78 6.46
CA GLU A 78 0.98 9.16 6.29
C GLU A 78 -0.04 9.59 7.36
N ILE A 79 -0.98 8.71 7.74
CA ILE A 79 -1.89 8.95 8.87
C ILE A 79 -1.12 9.23 10.15
N ASN A 80 -0.09 8.45 10.45
CA ASN A 80 0.72 8.65 11.65
C ASN A 80 1.62 9.90 11.54
N ILE A 81 2.11 10.27 10.35
CA ILE A 81 2.83 11.54 10.16
C ILE A 81 1.90 12.72 10.45
N ARG A 82 0.68 12.70 9.92
CA ARG A 82 -0.31 13.76 10.13
C ARG A 82 -0.65 13.89 11.62
N ARG A 83 -1.00 12.80 12.30
CA ARG A 83 -1.29 12.81 13.75
C ARG A 83 -0.10 13.30 14.59
N ALA A 84 1.13 12.95 14.19
CA ALA A 84 2.32 13.47 14.86
C ALA A 84 2.46 14.99 14.70
N ARG A 85 2.12 15.54 13.53
CA ARG A 85 2.12 17.00 13.28
C ARG A 85 1.03 17.71 14.08
N GLU A 86 -0.20 17.19 14.08
CA GLU A 86 -1.31 17.70 14.91
C GLU A 86 -0.89 17.78 16.39
N CYS A 87 -0.34 16.68 16.94
CA CYS A 87 0.15 16.68 18.32
C CYS A 87 1.29 17.70 18.53
N ALA A 88 2.14 17.92 17.53
CA ALA A 88 3.22 18.90 17.63
C ALA A 88 2.70 20.34 17.67
N GLN A 89 1.60 20.66 16.97
CA GLN A 89 0.95 21.98 17.05
C GLN A 89 0.37 22.23 18.44
N VAL A 90 -0.34 21.25 19.01
CA VAL A 90 -0.84 21.36 20.39
C VAL A 90 0.31 21.52 21.38
N LEU A 91 1.38 20.72 21.26
CA LEU A 91 2.56 20.84 22.11
C LEU A 91 3.22 22.21 22.00
N ARG A 92 3.28 22.81 20.81
CA ARG A 92 3.87 24.13 20.59
C ARG A 92 3.17 25.21 21.41
N ALA A 93 1.86 25.12 21.61
CA ALA A 93 1.08 26.06 22.41
C ALA A 93 1.51 26.10 23.90
N PHE A 94 2.12 25.03 24.42
CA PHE A 94 2.70 25.03 25.78
C PHE A 94 4.02 25.80 25.89
N TRP A 95 4.71 26.05 24.77
CA TRP A 95 6.03 26.69 24.74
C TRP A 95 6.00 28.11 24.16
N LYS A 96 4.86 28.54 23.61
CA LYS A 96 4.68 29.83 22.95
C LYS A 96 3.48 30.55 23.55
N ASN A 97 3.59 31.85 23.71
CA ASN A 97 2.49 32.70 24.18
C ASN A 97 1.44 33.00 23.08
N ASP A 98 1.65 32.45 21.88
CA ASP A 98 0.82 32.67 20.70
C ASP A 98 0.14 31.35 20.34
N MET A 99 -1.17 31.30 20.56
CA MET A 99 -2.00 30.13 20.32
C MET A 99 -2.53 30.18 18.89
N PRO A 100 -2.34 29.13 18.07
CA PRO A 100 -2.93 29.08 16.73
C PRO A 100 -4.45 29.31 16.80
N GLU A 101 -5.00 30.14 15.92
CA GLU A 101 -6.45 30.41 15.85
C GLU A 101 -7.25 29.14 15.56
N ASP A 102 -6.64 28.19 14.86
CA ASP A 102 -7.14 26.89 14.44
C ASP A 102 -6.76 25.76 15.42
N ILE A 103 -6.35 26.06 16.65
CA ILE A 103 -5.90 25.02 17.60
C ILE A 103 -6.95 23.93 17.84
N GLU A 104 -8.23 24.27 17.75
CA GLU A 104 -9.35 23.33 17.85
C GLU A 104 -9.28 22.23 16.79
N GLU A 105 -8.77 22.51 15.60
CA GLU A 105 -8.62 21.54 14.50
C GLU A 105 -7.52 20.50 14.81
N TYR A 106 -6.51 20.89 15.59
CA TYR A 106 -5.41 20.00 16.00
C TYR A 106 -5.72 19.22 17.28
N ILE A 107 -6.79 19.59 18.00
CA ILE A 107 -7.23 18.88 19.21
C ILE A 107 -7.93 17.59 18.78
N GLY A 108 -7.11 16.58 18.55
CA GLY A 108 -7.52 15.26 18.09
C GLY A 108 -6.36 14.27 18.11
N GLY A 109 -6.41 13.25 17.25
CA GLY A 109 -5.32 12.28 17.08
C GLY A 109 -5.43 11.01 17.92
N PHE A 110 -6.56 10.77 18.60
CA PHE A 110 -6.76 9.63 19.50
C PHE A 110 -6.95 8.27 18.81
N GLY A 111 -6.74 8.20 17.50
CA GLY A 111 -6.84 6.95 16.74
C GLY A 111 -5.54 6.16 16.82
N SER A 112 -5.64 4.86 17.15
CA SER A 112 -4.59 3.90 16.81
C SER A 112 -4.87 3.36 15.42
N SER A 113 -3.84 3.28 14.57
CA SER A 113 -3.92 2.61 13.28
C SER A 113 -2.77 1.62 13.22
N VAL A 114 -3.07 0.36 13.54
CA VAL A 114 -2.11 -0.75 13.45
C VAL A 114 -2.49 -1.59 12.26
N TYR A 115 -1.65 -1.53 11.24
CA TYR A 115 -1.69 -2.39 10.06
C TYR A 115 -0.60 -3.47 10.14
N SER A 116 -0.95 -4.66 9.66
CA SER A 116 0.00 -5.76 9.41
C SER A 116 0.00 -6.08 7.91
N PRO A 117 1.18 -6.08 7.24
CA PRO A 117 1.29 -6.49 5.84
C PRO A 117 0.70 -7.86 5.57
N VAL A 118 0.23 -8.05 4.33
CA VAL A 118 -0.16 -9.35 3.80
C VAL A 118 1.11 -10.21 3.69
N MET A 119 1.16 -11.26 4.50
CA MET A 119 2.30 -12.19 4.57
C MET A 119 1.88 -13.65 4.34
N GLY A 120 0.64 -13.88 3.90
CA GLY A 120 0.05 -15.22 3.79
C GLY A 120 0.87 -16.17 2.92
N THR A 121 1.23 -15.72 1.72
CA THR A 121 2.01 -16.53 0.77
C THR A 121 3.42 -16.81 1.29
N SER A 122 4.16 -15.77 1.69
CA SER A 122 5.52 -15.91 2.22
C SER A 122 5.56 -16.83 3.46
N ARG A 123 4.60 -16.67 4.39
CA ARG A 123 4.53 -17.48 5.60
C ARG A 123 4.15 -18.92 5.30
N SER A 124 3.27 -19.15 4.34
CA SER A 124 2.93 -20.49 3.85
C SER A 124 4.15 -21.21 3.26
N LEU A 125 4.94 -20.52 2.43
CA LEU A 125 6.17 -21.09 1.84
C LEU A 125 7.18 -21.54 2.89
N ILE A 126 7.41 -20.69 3.91
CA ILE A 126 8.32 -21.02 5.01
C ILE A 126 7.79 -22.19 5.83
N ASN A 127 6.53 -22.10 6.29
CA ASN A 127 5.96 -23.08 7.20
C ASN A 127 5.79 -24.47 6.55
N SER A 128 5.57 -24.52 5.24
CA SER A 128 5.44 -25.78 4.49
C SER A 128 6.77 -26.36 4.03
N GLY A 129 7.90 -25.66 4.27
CA GLY A 129 9.22 -26.06 3.77
C GLY A 129 9.35 -25.98 2.24
N ARG A 130 8.42 -25.29 1.56
CA ARG A 130 8.30 -25.22 0.10
C ARG A 130 9.07 -24.05 -0.53
N LEU A 131 9.96 -23.40 0.23
CA LEU A 131 10.86 -22.38 -0.31
C LEU A 131 11.74 -22.93 -1.45
N ASP A 132 12.00 -24.23 -1.46
CA ASP A 132 12.77 -24.93 -2.48
C ASP A 132 12.20 -24.80 -3.92
N ILE A 133 10.90 -24.50 -4.05
CA ILE A 133 10.28 -24.22 -5.35
C ILE A 133 10.98 -23.03 -6.04
N LEU A 134 11.37 -22.02 -5.26
CA LEU A 134 12.08 -20.85 -5.76
C LEU A 134 13.52 -21.25 -6.09
N SER A 135 13.91 -21.10 -7.36
CA SER A 135 15.22 -21.47 -7.88
C SER A 135 16.34 -20.58 -7.33
N SER A 136 16.06 -19.30 -7.12
CA SER A 136 17.02 -18.30 -6.68
C SER A 136 17.27 -18.37 -5.16
N ASN A 137 18.48 -18.78 -4.76
CA ASN A 137 18.94 -18.71 -3.37
C ASN A 137 18.84 -17.30 -2.80
N LYS A 138 19.14 -16.28 -3.61
CA LYS A 138 19.04 -14.88 -3.20
C LYS A 138 17.60 -14.53 -2.84
N LEU A 139 16.66 -14.81 -3.73
CA LEU A 139 15.23 -14.51 -3.50
C LEU A 139 14.68 -15.24 -2.27
N ARG A 140 15.09 -16.50 -2.06
CA ARG A 140 14.73 -17.24 -0.84
C ARG A 140 15.18 -16.51 0.42
N ASN A 141 16.42 -16.06 0.46
CA ASN A 141 16.97 -15.33 1.60
C ASN A 141 16.28 -13.97 1.77
N ASP A 142 16.01 -13.24 0.68
CA ASP A 142 15.34 -11.93 0.72
C ASP A 142 13.92 -12.04 1.32
N ILE A 143 13.16 -13.09 0.96
CA ILE A 143 11.83 -13.37 1.54
C ILE A 143 11.92 -13.67 3.04
N VAL A 144 12.90 -14.48 3.47
CA VAL A 144 13.10 -14.82 4.89
C VAL A 144 13.46 -13.57 5.69
N VAL A 145 14.45 -12.81 5.21
CA VAL A 145 14.91 -11.56 5.85
C VAL A 145 13.78 -10.54 5.94
N TYR A 146 12.97 -10.41 4.88
CA TYR A 146 11.78 -9.56 4.89
C TYR A 146 10.84 -9.96 6.02
N LEU A 147 10.43 -11.22 6.08
CA LEU A 147 9.49 -11.70 7.09
C LEU A 147 10.00 -11.51 8.52
N GLU A 148 11.25 -11.87 8.80
CA GLU A 148 11.84 -11.68 10.13
C GLU A 148 11.89 -10.21 10.54
N ALA A 149 12.28 -9.33 9.62
CA ALA A 149 12.37 -7.90 9.88
C ALA A 149 10.99 -7.25 10.08
N VAL A 150 9.98 -7.67 9.31
CA VAL A 150 8.60 -7.20 9.48
C VAL A 150 8.03 -7.69 10.81
N ASP A 151 8.17 -8.98 11.14
CA ASP A 151 7.70 -9.54 12.42
C ASP A 151 8.36 -8.84 13.63
N TYR A 152 9.66 -8.55 13.54
CA TYR A 152 10.35 -7.77 14.57
C TYR A 152 9.78 -6.36 14.69
N THR A 153 9.55 -5.68 13.56
CA THR A 153 9.05 -4.31 13.54
C THR A 153 7.61 -4.20 14.05
N LEU A 154 6.75 -5.19 13.74
CA LEU A 154 5.39 -5.27 14.26
C LEU A 154 5.38 -5.46 15.78
N LYS A 155 6.28 -6.29 16.33
CA LYS A 155 6.46 -6.41 17.79
C LYS A 155 6.91 -5.10 18.42
N ASP A 156 7.78 -4.33 17.75
CA ASP A 156 8.17 -3.00 18.22
C ASP A 156 6.96 -2.05 18.23
N ILE A 157 6.16 -2.02 17.16
CA ILE A 157 4.92 -1.23 17.07
C ILE A 157 4.00 -1.49 18.27
N SER A 158 3.72 -2.76 18.59
CA SER A 158 2.89 -3.12 19.75
C SER A 158 3.48 -2.61 21.08
N ARG A 159 4.80 -2.63 21.24
CA ARG A 159 5.45 -2.09 22.45
C ARG A 159 5.27 -0.58 22.57
N TYR A 160 5.33 0.15 21.45
CA TYR A 160 5.11 1.60 21.43
C TYR A 160 3.65 1.94 21.74
N GLU A 161 2.72 1.14 21.27
CA GLU A 161 1.29 1.29 21.59
C GLU A 161 1.05 1.20 23.11
N GLU A 162 1.58 0.17 23.77
CA GLU A 162 1.47 0.00 25.22
C GLU A 162 2.22 1.09 26.01
N SER A 163 3.41 1.47 25.54
CA SER A 163 4.31 2.36 26.29
C SER A 163 3.93 3.84 26.17
N TYR A 164 3.36 4.24 25.03
CA TYR A 164 3.11 5.64 24.71
C TYR A 164 1.64 5.90 24.40
N PHE A 165 1.03 5.16 23.46
CA PHE A 165 -0.33 5.46 23.02
C PHE A 165 -1.34 5.30 24.15
N ARG A 166 -1.44 4.11 24.75
CA ARG A 166 -2.42 3.84 25.81
C ARG A 166 -2.25 4.78 27.00
N LYS A 167 -1.01 4.96 27.47
CA LYS A 167 -0.70 5.90 28.55
C LYS A 167 -0.99 7.35 28.20
N GLY A 168 -0.84 7.73 26.93
CA GLY A 168 -1.18 9.06 26.43
C GLY A 168 -2.70 9.27 26.46
N VAL A 169 -3.46 8.30 25.96
CA VAL A 169 -4.93 8.29 26.01
C VAL A 169 -5.45 8.31 27.44
N ASP A 170 -4.87 7.53 28.36
CA ASP A 170 -5.27 7.52 29.77
C ASP A 170 -5.07 8.91 30.41
N LEU A 171 -3.90 9.53 30.20
CA LEU A 171 -3.62 10.88 30.69
C LEU A 171 -4.54 11.94 30.06
N MET A 172 -4.90 11.77 28.79
CA MET A 172 -5.89 12.64 28.14
C MET A 172 -7.23 12.58 28.87
N TYR A 173 -7.75 11.36 29.12
CA TYR A 173 -9.02 11.18 29.82
C TYR A 173 -8.97 11.69 31.27
N GLU A 174 -7.83 11.58 31.94
CA GLU A 174 -7.64 12.18 33.26
C GLU A 174 -7.62 13.72 33.23
N ALA A 175 -7.04 14.32 32.18
CA ALA A 175 -6.97 15.77 32.02
C ALA A 175 -8.32 16.37 31.59
N ASN A 176 -9.01 15.69 30.67
CA ASN A 176 -10.30 16.08 30.13
C ASN A 176 -11.21 14.84 29.99
N PRO A 177 -12.04 14.52 30.99
CA PRO A 177 -12.90 13.34 30.95
C PRO A 177 -14.11 13.50 29.99
N ASN A 178 -14.32 14.70 29.42
CA ASN A 178 -15.44 15.00 28.53
C ASN A 178 -14.97 15.69 27.24
N THR A 179 -15.89 15.95 26.31
CA THR A 179 -15.61 16.65 25.05
C THR A 179 -15.58 18.17 25.25
N PHE A 180 -15.07 18.89 24.25
CA PHE A 180 -15.16 20.36 24.18
C PHE A 180 -16.56 20.87 23.82
N GLU A 181 -17.45 19.95 23.44
CA GLU A 181 -18.78 20.25 22.95
C GLU A 181 -19.63 20.95 24.02
N THR A 182 -20.40 21.91 23.56
CA THR A 182 -21.44 22.57 24.30
C THR A 182 -22.65 21.64 24.48
N LYS A 183 -23.49 21.96 25.48
CA LYS A 183 -24.79 21.30 25.66
C LYS A 183 -25.64 21.33 24.38
N GLN A 184 -25.58 22.44 23.64
CA GLN A 184 -26.36 22.64 22.43
C GLN A 184 -25.93 21.66 21.34
N GLU A 185 -24.63 21.64 21.00
CA GLU A 185 -24.06 20.74 19.99
C GLU A 185 -24.35 19.26 20.32
N ILE A 186 -24.20 18.89 21.59
CA ILE A 186 -24.50 17.54 22.08
C ILE A 186 -25.96 17.15 21.81
N ASN A 187 -26.90 18.05 22.14
CA ASN A 187 -28.33 17.78 22.00
C ASN A 187 -28.75 17.78 20.52
N GLU A 188 -28.20 18.68 19.70
CA GLU A 188 -28.45 18.73 18.26
C GLU A 188 -27.99 17.45 17.57
N LYS A 189 -26.75 16.99 17.83
CA LYS A 189 -26.22 15.72 17.31
C LYS A 189 -27.07 14.53 17.70
N SER A 190 -27.52 14.49 18.96
CA SER A 190 -28.35 13.38 19.46
C SER A 190 -29.73 13.31 18.78
N VAL A 191 -30.24 14.44 18.28
CA VAL A 191 -31.49 14.53 17.52
C VAL A 191 -31.28 14.18 16.04
N THR A 192 -30.19 14.62 15.43
CA THR A 192 -29.87 14.35 14.02
C THR A 192 -29.37 12.93 13.77
N GLU A 193 -28.61 12.36 14.71
CA GLU A 193 -28.01 11.02 14.62
C GLU A 193 -28.92 9.94 15.23
N SER A 194 -30.24 10.06 15.13
CA SER A 194 -31.18 8.98 15.45
C SER A 194 -31.63 8.19 14.20
N PRO A 195 -30.76 7.45 13.48
CA PRO A 195 -31.20 6.51 12.47
C PRO A 195 -31.58 5.17 13.12
N GLY A 196 -32.88 4.89 13.25
CA GLY A 196 -33.52 3.56 13.16
C GLY A 196 -33.13 2.41 14.13
N TRP A 197 -31.99 2.44 14.81
CA TRP A 197 -31.50 1.34 15.66
C TRP A 197 -31.95 1.52 17.11
N GLN A 198 -33.27 1.46 17.33
CA GLN A 198 -33.89 1.54 18.67
C GLN A 198 -33.46 0.45 19.66
N TYR A 199 -32.71 -0.57 19.24
CA TYR A 199 -32.26 -1.67 20.12
C TYR A 199 -30.92 -1.44 20.84
N GLY A 200 -30.19 -0.35 20.57
CA GLY A 200 -28.89 -0.05 21.21
C GLY A 200 -28.95 0.85 22.46
N LEU A 201 -30.13 1.30 22.88
CA LEU A 201 -30.28 2.46 23.79
C LEU A 201 -29.93 2.21 25.27
N ASN A 202 -29.51 1.00 25.68
CA ASN A 202 -29.25 0.69 27.09
C ASN A 202 -27.76 0.49 27.43
N ILE A 203 -26.85 0.89 26.54
CA ILE A 203 -25.41 0.92 26.80
C ILE A 203 -24.82 2.34 26.77
N ASN A 204 -25.63 3.35 26.47
CA ASN A 204 -25.19 4.74 26.50
C ASN A 204 -25.12 5.24 27.95
N SER A 205 -23.93 5.61 28.40
CA SER A 205 -23.69 6.17 29.74
C SER A 205 -24.24 7.59 29.92
N ARG A 206 -24.73 8.21 28.84
CA ARG A 206 -25.25 9.59 28.78
C ARG A 206 -26.68 9.61 28.22
N PRO A 207 -27.60 10.43 28.75
CA PRO A 207 -28.94 10.59 28.18
C PRO A 207 -28.90 11.24 26.79
N LEU A 208 -29.95 11.03 25.98
CA LEU A 208 -30.08 11.63 24.64
C LEU A 208 -30.07 13.16 24.69
N ILE A 209 -30.76 13.73 25.66
CA ILE A 209 -30.78 15.17 25.92
C ILE A 209 -30.12 15.40 27.26
N VAL A 210 -29.08 16.23 27.28
CA VAL A 210 -28.32 16.56 28.48
C VAL A 210 -28.68 17.95 28.99
N ASP A 211 -28.69 18.12 30.32
CA ASP A 211 -28.90 19.43 30.94
C ASP A 211 -27.62 20.20 31.21
N LYS A 212 -26.50 19.47 31.34
CA LYS A 212 -25.16 20.01 31.59
C LYS A 212 -24.09 19.06 31.04
N VAL A 213 -22.92 19.62 30.73
CA VAL A 213 -21.70 18.85 30.42
C VAL A 213 -20.88 18.79 31.71
N PRO A 214 -20.68 17.60 32.33
CA PRO A 214 -19.86 17.48 33.53
C PRO A 214 -18.42 17.94 33.25
N PHE A 215 -17.72 18.50 34.24
CA PHE A 215 -16.26 18.71 34.23
C PHE A 215 -15.65 19.36 32.95
N ARG A 216 -16.42 20.18 32.22
CA ARG A 216 -15.96 20.84 30.99
C ARG A 216 -14.81 21.80 31.32
N LYS A 217 -13.69 21.64 30.64
CA LYS A 217 -12.58 22.61 30.60
C LYS A 217 -12.58 23.32 29.24
N ASP A 218 -12.20 24.58 29.23
CA ASP A 218 -11.85 25.28 28.00
C ASP A 218 -10.39 24.98 27.59
N ILE A 219 -10.00 25.43 26.39
CA ILE A 219 -8.67 25.17 25.83
C ILE A 219 -7.58 25.82 26.66
N GLU A 220 -7.80 27.05 27.13
CA GLU A 220 -6.83 27.79 27.96
C GLU A 220 -6.52 27.04 29.26
N GLN A 221 -7.54 26.49 29.91
CA GLN A 221 -7.38 25.67 31.12
C GLN A 221 -6.63 24.36 30.84
N LEU A 222 -6.85 23.72 29.70
CA LEU A 222 -6.14 22.49 29.34
C LEU A 222 -4.68 22.73 28.97
N LEU A 223 -4.38 23.85 28.32
CA LEU A 223 -3.00 24.24 28.01
C LEU A 223 -2.20 24.66 29.25
N GLN A 224 -2.84 24.74 30.41
CA GLN A 224 -2.19 24.88 31.72
C GLN A 224 -2.10 23.56 32.50
N ASP A 225 -2.70 22.47 31.99
CA ASP A 225 -2.75 21.17 32.65
C ASP A 225 -1.53 20.31 32.29
N GLU A 226 -0.72 19.95 33.30
CA GLU A 226 0.46 19.11 33.12
C GLU A 226 0.13 17.74 32.52
N LYS A 227 -1.03 17.15 32.86
CA LYS A 227 -1.43 15.86 32.31
C LYS A 227 -1.76 15.98 30.83
N TYR A 228 -2.39 17.08 30.41
CA TYR A 228 -2.70 17.35 29.00
C TYR A 228 -1.40 17.48 28.18
N PHE A 229 -0.41 18.21 28.70
CA PHE A 229 0.93 18.28 28.10
C PHE A 229 1.58 16.89 27.97
N ARG A 230 1.61 16.13 29.06
CA ARG A 230 2.24 14.78 29.09
C ARG A 230 1.52 13.82 28.14
N ALA A 231 0.21 13.94 28.02
CA ALA A 231 -0.61 13.14 27.14
C ALA A 231 -0.24 13.38 25.66
N TYR A 232 -0.29 14.63 25.20
CA TYR A 232 0.11 14.98 23.84
C TYR A 232 1.58 14.66 23.54
N ASN A 233 2.47 14.80 24.51
CA ASN A 233 3.87 14.42 24.33
C ASN A 233 4.02 12.91 24.07
N LYS A 234 3.26 12.07 24.79
CA LYS A 234 3.26 10.62 24.55
C LYS A 234 2.62 10.26 23.21
N LEU A 235 1.50 10.88 22.85
CA LEU A 235 0.83 10.64 21.57
C LEU A 235 1.71 11.08 20.39
N HIS A 236 2.36 12.24 20.48
CA HIS A 236 3.34 12.68 19.49
C HIS A 236 4.48 11.67 19.32
N LEU A 237 5.08 11.23 20.43
CA LEU A 237 6.15 10.22 20.41
C LEU A 237 5.66 8.90 19.81
N TYR A 238 4.44 8.47 20.10
CA TYR A 238 3.84 7.28 19.50
C TYR A 238 3.74 7.45 17.98
N HIS A 239 2.96 8.41 17.49
CA HIS A 239 2.68 8.59 16.07
C HIS A 239 3.95 8.80 15.24
N ARG A 240 4.87 9.65 15.73
CA ARG A 240 6.17 9.86 15.09
C ARG A 240 6.95 8.56 14.97
N ASN A 241 7.03 7.78 16.06
CA ASN A 241 7.80 6.55 16.03
C ASN A 241 7.15 5.48 15.16
N ILE A 242 5.83 5.32 15.21
CA ILE A 242 5.08 4.37 14.39
C ILE A 242 5.21 4.69 12.91
N ALA A 243 5.11 5.97 12.51
CA ALA A 243 5.38 6.39 11.14
C ALA A 243 6.76 5.95 10.64
N LEU A 244 7.80 6.08 11.47
CA LEU A 244 9.16 5.62 11.15
C LEU A 244 9.29 4.09 11.06
N ARG A 245 8.44 3.33 11.76
CA ARG A 245 8.42 1.86 11.65
C ARG A 245 7.73 1.43 10.36
N TYR A 246 6.58 2.02 10.05
CA TYR A 246 5.89 1.75 8.79
C TYR A 246 6.71 2.18 7.58
N HIS A 247 7.43 3.30 7.65
CA HIS A 247 8.39 3.68 6.62
C HIS A 247 9.49 2.62 6.40
N ARG A 248 9.99 2.01 7.48
CA ARG A 248 10.98 0.92 7.38
C ARG A 248 10.39 -0.36 6.79
N ILE A 249 9.16 -0.72 7.15
CA ILE A 249 8.47 -1.87 6.57
C ILE A 249 8.25 -1.61 5.08
N LEU A 250 7.70 -0.44 4.72
CA LEU A 250 7.47 -0.02 3.34
C LEU A 250 8.75 -0.11 2.49
N GLY A 251 9.87 0.43 2.96
CA GLY A 251 11.14 0.32 2.24
C GLY A 251 11.58 -1.14 2.00
N ARG A 252 11.34 -2.03 2.97
CA ARG A 252 11.63 -3.46 2.80
C ARG A 252 10.66 -4.14 1.83
N THR A 253 9.39 -3.78 1.87
CA THR A 253 8.36 -4.25 0.93
C THR A 253 8.73 -3.84 -0.49
N ASN A 254 9.11 -2.58 -0.71
CA ASN A 254 9.53 -2.04 -1.99
C ASN A 254 10.77 -2.75 -2.54
N ASN A 255 11.79 -2.95 -1.70
CA ASN A 255 12.99 -3.68 -2.10
C ASN A 255 12.68 -5.13 -2.50
N LEU A 256 11.80 -5.83 -1.77
CA LEU A 256 11.42 -7.19 -2.12
C LEU A 256 10.56 -7.25 -3.39
N LEU A 257 9.66 -6.27 -3.59
CA LEU A 257 8.90 -6.13 -4.83
C LEU A 257 9.83 -6.00 -6.04
N VAL A 258 10.87 -5.17 -5.96
CA VAL A 258 11.89 -5.03 -7.01
C VAL A 258 12.53 -6.38 -7.36
N GLU A 259 12.95 -7.16 -6.36
CA GLU A 259 13.56 -8.48 -6.59
C GLU A 259 12.56 -9.50 -7.14
N LEU A 260 11.28 -9.43 -6.75
CA LEU A 260 10.23 -10.26 -7.30
C LEU A 260 9.91 -9.92 -8.75
N TYR A 261 9.85 -8.63 -9.11
CA TYR A 261 9.67 -8.20 -10.50
C TYR A 261 10.85 -8.65 -11.37
N ARG A 262 12.10 -8.52 -10.90
CA ARG A 262 13.29 -9.08 -11.58
C ARG A 262 13.19 -10.58 -11.84
N ALA A 263 12.50 -11.31 -10.95
CA ALA A 263 12.30 -12.75 -11.05
C ALA A 263 11.03 -13.16 -11.83
N SER A 264 10.13 -12.21 -12.12
CA SER A 264 8.89 -12.45 -12.87
C SER A 264 9.16 -12.57 -14.37
N GLU A 265 8.57 -13.57 -15.01
CA GLU A 265 8.60 -13.72 -16.47
C GLU A 265 7.64 -12.73 -17.18
N LYS A 266 6.66 -12.16 -16.47
CA LYS A 266 5.69 -11.24 -17.09
C LYS A 266 6.18 -9.80 -17.15
N HIS A 267 6.91 -9.35 -16.13
CA HIS A 267 7.29 -7.95 -15.97
C HIS A 267 8.75 -7.79 -15.48
N PRO A 268 9.74 -8.37 -16.18
CA PRO A 268 11.13 -8.36 -15.73
C PRO A 268 11.74 -6.97 -15.63
N ASP A 269 11.36 -6.06 -16.54
CA ASP A 269 11.93 -4.71 -16.63
C ASP A 269 11.42 -3.78 -15.51
N LEU A 270 10.24 -4.08 -14.93
CA LEU A 270 9.70 -3.30 -13.80
C LEU A 270 10.64 -3.30 -12.60
N GLY A 271 11.40 -4.39 -12.40
CA GLY A 271 12.38 -4.46 -11.32
C GLY A 271 13.43 -3.35 -11.43
N GLU A 272 13.98 -3.11 -12.63
CA GLU A 272 14.96 -2.05 -12.83
C GLU A 272 14.33 -0.65 -12.84
N LEU A 273 13.12 -0.52 -13.39
CA LEU A 273 12.41 0.76 -13.41
C LEU A 273 12.04 1.25 -12.00
N LEU A 274 11.61 0.33 -11.14
CA LEU A 274 11.21 0.64 -9.76
C LEU A 274 12.40 0.80 -8.82
N ASN A 275 13.58 0.29 -9.19
CA ASN A 275 14.75 0.33 -8.32
C ASN A 275 15.23 1.77 -8.08
N GLY A 276 14.96 2.30 -6.89
CA GLY A 276 15.26 3.68 -6.55
C GLY A 276 14.23 4.69 -7.07
N SER A 277 13.10 4.24 -7.62
CA SER A 277 11.94 5.09 -7.88
C SER A 277 11.46 5.72 -6.57
N GLU A 278 10.94 6.94 -6.62
CA GLU A 278 10.38 7.58 -5.43
C GLU A 278 9.01 6.98 -5.03
N HIS A 279 8.24 6.49 -6.01
CA HIS A 279 6.84 6.10 -5.83
C HIS A 279 6.62 4.58 -5.78
N TYR A 280 7.51 3.79 -6.41
CA TYR A 280 7.40 2.31 -6.51
C TYR A 280 6.02 1.81 -7.01
N LEU A 281 5.33 2.62 -7.80
CA LEU A 281 4.01 2.31 -8.37
C LEU A 281 4.15 1.54 -9.68
N VAL A 282 3.24 0.60 -9.87
CA VAL A 282 3.03 -0.08 -11.15
C VAL A 282 1.70 0.39 -11.72
N PHE A 283 1.75 0.80 -12.98
CA PHE A 283 0.68 1.39 -13.76
C PHE A 283 0.20 0.41 -14.81
N ASP A 284 -1.10 0.45 -15.07
CA ASP A 284 -1.70 -0.19 -16.23
C ASP A 284 -2.25 0.84 -17.23
N LYS A 285 -2.83 0.37 -18.34
CA LYS A 285 -3.40 1.25 -19.37
C LYS A 285 -4.54 2.13 -18.83
N THR A 286 -5.30 1.62 -17.86
CA THR A 286 -6.39 2.35 -17.20
C THR A 286 -5.84 3.57 -16.49
N ASP A 287 -4.70 3.46 -15.81
CA ASP A 287 -4.06 4.60 -15.14
C ASP A 287 -3.71 5.72 -16.12
N LEU A 288 -3.20 5.37 -17.31
CA LEU A 288 -2.93 6.34 -18.38
C LEU A 288 -4.21 7.02 -18.87
N GLU A 289 -5.25 6.24 -19.14
CA GLU A 289 -6.54 6.75 -19.61
C GLU A 289 -7.18 7.70 -18.58
N ILE A 290 -7.04 7.40 -17.27
CA ILE A 290 -7.52 8.28 -16.20
C ILE A 290 -6.77 9.63 -16.22
N LEU A 291 -5.44 9.62 -16.33
CA LEU A 291 -4.66 10.85 -16.33
C LEU A 291 -4.92 11.71 -17.57
N GLU A 292 -5.01 11.09 -18.76
CA GLU A 292 -5.34 11.78 -20.00
C GLU A 292 -6.76 12.37 -19.96
N GLN A 293 -7.72 11.65 -19.39
CA GLN A 293 -9.08 12.15 -19.21
C GLN A 293 -9.13 13.30 -18.20
N ALA A 294 -8.37 13.24 -17.10
CA ALA A 294 -8.28 14.34 -16.13
C ALA A 294 -7.65 15.59 -16.76
N ASP A 295 -6.62 15.41 -17.59
CA ASP A 295 -5.98 16.48 -18.36
C ASP A 295 -6.95 17.14 -19.37
N ALA A 296 -7.82 16.34 -19.99
CA ALA A 296 -8.85 16.81 -20.90
C ALA A 296 -9.97 17.60 -20.19
N LEU A 297 -10.36 17.20 -18.97
CA LEU A 297 -11.31 17.94 -18.14
C LEU A 297 -10.75 19.31 -17.72
N LEU A 298 -9.43 19.41 -17.57
CA LEU A 298 -8.68 20.63 -17.26
C LEU A 298 -7.94 21.13 -18.50
N ASN A 299 -8.64 21.29 -19.63
CA ASN A 299 -8.04 21.74 -20.89
C ASN A 299 -7.75 23.25 -20.95
N GLU A 300 -8.49 24.07 -20.20
CA GLU A 300 -8.32 25.52 -20.15
C GLU A 300 -8.52 26.08 -18.74
N SER A 301 -7.91 27.24 -18.47
CA SER A 301 -7.93 27.86 -17.14
C SER A 301 -9.34 28.21 -16.63
N SER A 302 -10.32 28.39 -17.54
CA SER A 302 -11.71 28.67 -17.21
C SER A 302 -12.40 27.49 -16.48
N LYS A 303 -11.94 26.26 -16.77
CA LYS A 303 -12.44 24.98 -16.25
C LYS A 303 -11.79 24.59 -14.93
N TRP A 304 -10.78 25.32 -14.45
CA TRP A 304 -10.13 25.02 -13.18
C TRP A 304 -10.83 25.73 -12.00
N ASN A 305 -11.26 24.94 -11.02
CA ASN A 305 -11.75 25.43 -9.74
C ASN A 305 -10.60 25.54 -8.72
N ARG A 306 -10.26 26.78 -8.35
CA ARG A 306 -9.25 27.13 -7.34
C ARG A 306 -9.73 27.02 -5.89
N LYS A 307 -10.97 26.59 -5.66
CA LYS A 307 -11.58 26.44 -4.34
C LYS A 307 -12.13 25.04 -4.20
N ASP A 308 -11.24 24.09 -3.99
CA ASP A 308 -11.56 22.72 -3.60
C ASP A 308 -12.08 22.73 -2.16
N ASP A 309 -13.33 22.33 -1.96
CA ASP A 309 -14.02 22.26 -0.66
C ASP A 309 -14.09 20.82 -0.12
N SER A 310 -13.26 19.93 -0.66
CA SER A 310 -13.27 18.51 -0.38
C SER A 310 -14.47 17.74 -0.95
N ASP A 311 -15.47 18.41 -1.51
CA ASP A 311 -16.62 17.83 -2.17
C ASP A 311 -16.47 17.91 -3.71
N CYS A 312 -16.92 16.90 -4.44
CA CYS A 312 -16.97 16.98 -5.91
C CYS A 312 -18.36 16.63 -6.42
N ASP A 313 -19.35 17.18 -5.74
CA ASP A 313 -20.76 16.88 -5.92
C ASP A 313 -21.19 16.98 -7.39
N GLU A 314 -21.84 15.92 -7.90
CA GLU A 314 -22.23 15.81 -9.32
C GLU A 314 -23.29 16.84 -9.73
N ASN A 315 -23.95 17.49 -8.75
CA ASN A 315 -25.08 18.39 -8.94
C ASN A 315 -24.70 19.87 -8.98
N SER A 316 -23.42 20.21 -8.79
CA SER A 316 -23.00 21.58 -9.09
C SER A 316 -22.92 21.70 -10.62
N ASN A 317 -23.78 22.51 -11.24
CA ASN A 317 -23.73 22.89 -12.67
C ASN A 317 -22.46 23.70 -13.03
N SER A 318 -21.39 23.51 -12.25
CA SER A 318 -20.07 24.07 -12.44
C SER A 318 -19.33 23.14 -13.39
N ASP A 319 -19.21 23.57 -14.63
CA ASP A 319 -18.25 23.06 -15.63
C ASP A 319 -16.77 23.18 -15.17
N LYS A 320 -16.51 23.43 -13.88
CA LYS A 320 -15.18 23.64 -13.30
C LYS A 320 -14.83 22.56 -12.29
N TYR A 321 -13.60 22.09 -12.35
CA TYR A 321 -13.07 21.02 -11.51
C TYR A 321 -11.82 21.50 -10.77
N SER A 322 -11.68 21.15 -9.49
CA SER A 322 -10.36 21.13 -8.86
C SER A 322 -9.55 19.98 -9.43
N LEU A 323 -8.23 19.96 -9.24
CA LEU A 323 -7.39 18.84 -9.70
C LEU A 323 -7.89 17.49 -9.17
N ARG A 324 -8.23 17.42 -7.88
CA ARG A 324 -8.77 16.21 -7.25
C ARG A 324 -10.10 15.78 -7.85
N CYS A 325 -11.00 16.73 -8.08
CA CYS A 325 -12.31 16.45 -8.65
C CYS A 325 -12.23 16.04 -10.12
N ALA A 326 -11.29 16.59 -10.89
CA ALA A 326 -11.02 16.16 -12.26
C ALA A 326 -10.52 14.70 -12.29
N LEU A 327 -9.58 14.34 -11.41
CA LEU A 327 -9.09 12.96 -11.29
C LEU A 327 -10.20 11.99 -10.85
N ARG A 328 -11.05 12.39 -9.91
CA ARG A 328 -12.20 11.60 -9.46
C ARG A 328 -13.19 11.36 -10.60
N LYS A 329 -13.54 12.43 -11.32
CA LYS A 329 -14.47 12.37 -12.45
C LYS A 329 -13.89 11.51 -13.59
N ALA A 330 -12.62 11.70 -13.91
CA ALA A 330 -11.92 10.87 -14.89
C ALA A 330 -11.90 9.39 -14.51
N THR A 331 -11.65 9.07 -13.24
CA THR A 331 -11.69 7.70 -12.72
C THR A 331 -13.07 7.07 -12.91
N GLN A 332 -14.13 7.80 -12.57
CA GLN A 332 -15.51 7.35 -12.78
C GLN A 332 -15.81 7.13 -14.26
N ASP A 333 -15.41 8.07 -15.13
CA ASP A 333 -15.70 8.01 -16.57
C ASP A 333 -14.97 6.84 -17.25
N VAL A 334 -13.73 6.53 -16.83
CA VAL A 334 -12.93 5.43 -17.41
C VAL A 334 -13.33 4.07 -16.84
N THR A 335 -13.55 3.97 -15.53
CA THR A 335 -13.75 2.67 -14.86
C THR A 335 -15.21 2.30 -14.63
N GLY A 336 -16.13 3.26 -14.75
CA GLY A 336 -17.53 3.10 -14.35
C GLY A 336 -17.76 2.95 -12.84
N GLN A 337 -16.70 3.04 -12.02
CA GLN A 337 -16.79 2.89 -10.57
C GLN A 337 -16.77 4.26 -9.90
N TRP A 338 -17.80 4.54 -9.10
CA TRP A 338 -17.86 5.70 -8.21
C TRP A 338 -17.08 5.40 -6.94
N GLN A 339 -15.77 5.23 -7.07
CA GLN A 339 -14.89 5.13 -5.91
C GLN A 339 -13.89 6.26 -5.99
N ASN A 340 -14.02 7.19 -5.03
CA ASN A 340 -12.93 8.06 -4.62
C ASN A 340 -11.89 7.14 -4.00
N ASP A 341 -11.12 6.46 -4.84
CA ASP A 341 -10.09 5.50 -4.45
C ASP A 341 -8.77 6.25 -4.53
N PRO A 342 -8.35 6.99 -3.47
CA PRO A 342 -7.02 7.63 -3.42
C PRO A 342 -5.86 6.62 -3.53
N LEU A 343 -6.18 5.36 -3.81
CA LEU A 343 -5.35 4.18 -3.89
C LEU A 343 -4.98 3.85 -5.35
N LYS A 344 -5.72 4.39 -6.34
CA LYS A 344 -5.40 4.22 -7.76
C LYS A 344 -3.98 4.74 -8.04
N PRO A 345 -3.11 3.93 -8.68
CA PRO A 345 -1.75 4.34 -9.00
C PRO A 345 -1.68 5.71 -9.71
N ALA A 346 -2.57 5.97 -10.68
CA ALA A 346 -2.66 7.28 -11.34
C ALA A 346 -2.80 8.47 -10.35
N ILE A 347 -3.72 8.36 -9.39
CA ILE A 347 -4.00 9.44 -8.42
C ILE A 347 -2.83 9.59 -7.44
N ARG A 348 -2.25 8.47 -7.01
CA ARG A 348 -1.07 8.45 -6.13
C ARG A 348 0.14 9.08 -6.81
N LEU A 349 0.36 8.81 -8.10
CA LEU A 349 1.42 9.44 -8.86
C LEU A 349 1.26 10.96 -8.86
N VAL A 350 0.06 11.47 -9.16
CA VAL A 350 -0.19 12.92 -9.11
C VAL A 350 0.09 13.50 -7.73
N LEU A 351 -0.27 12.79 -6.65
CA LEU A 351 0.09 13.20 -5.28
C LEU A 351 1.60 13.27 -5.06
N PHE A 352 2.37 12.31 -5.56
CA PHE A 352 3.83 12.34 -5.47
C PHE A 352 4.40 13.52 -6.26
N THR A 353 3.94 13.73 -7.49
CA THR A 353 4.35 14.86 -8.33
C THR A 353 4.05 16.20 -7.65
N ILE A 354 2.87 16.37 -7.02
CA ILE A 354 2.55 17.59 -6.25
C ILE A 354 3.58 17.83 -5.13
N LYS A 355 4.03 16.80 -4.42
CA LYS A 355 5.00 16.94 -3.32
C LYS A 355 6.35 17.50 -3.79
N GLU A 356 6.73 17.32 -5.05
CA GLU A 356 7.93 17.94 -5.62
C GLU A 356 7.78 19.46 -5.78
N TYR A 357 6.55 19.93 -6.03
CA TYR A 357 6.22 21.34 -6.25
C TYR A 357 5.60 22.04 -5.06
N GLU A 358 5.29 21.31 -3.97
CA GLU A 358 4.46 21.83 -2.89
C GLU A 358 5.07 23.02 -2.19
N ASN A 359 6.40 23.14 -2.09
CA ASN A 359 7.11 24.32 -1.56
C ASN A 359 6.51 24.89 -0.24
N ARG A 360 6.08 24.01 0.69
CA ARG A 360 5.38 24.35 1.96
C ARG A 360 3.98 24.96 1.80
N ARG A 361 3.35 24.84 0.63
CA ARG A 361 1.95 25.23 0.36
C ARG A 361 0.93 24.25 0.94
N VAL A 362 1.37 23.04 1.30
CA VAL A 362 0.52 21.97 1.84
C VAL A 362 0.63 21.94 3.36
N ILE A 363 -0.51 21.93 4.06
CA ILE A 363 -0.59 21.91 5.52
C ILE A 363 -1.15 20.56 5.98
N GLU A 364 -2.28 20.15 5.42
CA GLU A 364 -3.03 18.95 5.79
C GLU A 364 -3.35 18.05 4.59
N SER A 365 -3.89 18.63 3.51
CA SER A 365 -4.44 17.90 2.37
C SER A 365 -3.71 18.30 1.10
N PRO A 366 -2.80 17.47 0.57
CA PRO A 366 -1.96 17.84 -0.56
C PRO A 366 -2.76 18.36 -1.76
N PHE A 367 -3.83 17.66 -2.14
CA PHE A 367 -4.69 18.09 -3.23
C PHE A 367 -5.40 19.41 -2.96
N ARG A 368 -6.05 19.54 -1.81
CA ARG A 368 -6.88 20.72 -1.49
C ARG A 368 -6.00 21.95 -1.28
N ASP A 369 -5.01 21.82 -0.41
CA ASP A 369 -4.20 22.95 0.04
C ASP A 369 -3.34 23.47 -1.09
N TRP A 370 -2.71 22.58 -1.87
CA TRP A 370 -1.94 22.98 -3.04
C TRP A 370 -2.83 23.60 -4.12
N ASN A 371 -4.00 23.02 -4.42
CA ASN A 371 -4.93 23.58 -5.42
C ASN A 371 -5.44 24.97 -5.02
N ASN A 372 -5.72 25.17 -3.73
CA ASN A 372 -6.31 26.41 -3.22
C ASN A 372 -5.28 27.49 -2.91
N HIS A 373 -3.98 27.15 -2.89
CA HIS A 373 -2.93 28.09 -2.55
C HIS A 373 -2.90 29.27 -3.54
N PRO A 374 -2.72 30.53 -3.07
CA PRO A 374 -2.66 31.71 -3.94
C PRO A 374 -1.60 31.61 -5.04
N ASP A 375 -0.44 31.05 -4.69
CA ASP A 375 0.70 30.93 -5.62
C ASP A 375 0.58 29.78 -6.63
N THR A 376 -0.41 28.90 -6.51
CA THR A 376 -0.61 27.83 -7.48
C THR A 376 -1.24 28.39 -8.75
N THR A 377 -0.65 28.08 -9.90
CA THR A 377 -1.13 28.52 -11.22
C THR A 377 -1.79 27.39 -11.99
N PHE A 378 -2.55 27.72 -13.04
CA PHE A 378 -3.12 26.69 -13.91
C PHE A 378 -2.03 25.93 -14.66
N GLU A 379 -0.91 26.58 -15.01
CA GLU A 379 0.20 25.89 -15.66
C GLU A 379 0.86 24.90 -14.69
N ASP A 380 0.94 25.20 -13.39
CA ASP A 380 1.43 24.25 -12.38
C ASP A 380 0.58 22.97 -12.39
N VAL A 381 -0.75 23.11 -12.47
CA VAL A 381 -1.69 21.97 -12.56
C VAL A 381 -1.46 21.16 -13.83
N LYS A 382 -1.29 21.83 -14.98
CA LYS A 382 -0.98 21.16 -16.26
C LYS A 382 0.38 20.49 -16.25
N GLN A 383 1.38 21.09 -15.62
CA GLN A 383 2.72 20.52 -15.50
C GLN A 383 2.67 19.22 -14.70
N VAL A 384 2.01 19.23 -13.53
CA VAL A 384 1.84 18.05 -12.69
C VAL A 384 1.15 16.89 -13.45
N LEU A 385 0.08 17.17 -14.20
CA LEU A 385 -0.61 16.15 -15.00
C LEU A 385 0.27 15.64 -16.14
N ARG A 386 0.98 16.52 -16.84
CA ARG A 386 1.86 16.17 -17.96
C ARG A 386 3.00 15.26 -17.50
N GLU A 387 3.68 15.60 -16.41
CA GLU A 387 4.77 14.79 -15.85
C GLU A 387 4.26 13.43 -15.38
N SER A 388 3.08 13.39 -14.75
CA SER A 388 2.46 12.13 -14.34
C SER A 388 2.11 11.25 -15.55
N ILE A 389 1.57 11.82 -16.63
CA ILE A 389 1.26 11.09 -17.88
C ILE A 389 2.53 10.51 -18.50
N GLU A 390 3.61 11.29 -18.59
CA GLU A 390 4.86 10.85 -19.21
C GLU A 390 5.54 9.74 -18.41
N GLU A 391 5.48 9.79 -17.07
CA GLU A 391 6.02 8.71 -16.23
C GLU A 391 5.22 7.40 -16.40
N VAL A 392 3.88 7.47 -16.49
CA VAL A 392 3.06 6.28 -16.80
C VAL A 392 3.40 5.73 -18.18
N LYS A 393 3.50 6.59 -19.21
CA LYS A 393 3.85 6.15 -20.57
C LYS A 393 5.21 5.45 -20.63
N LYS A 394 6.19 5.93 -19.88
CA LYS A 394 7.53 5.33 -19.81
C LYS A 394 7.51 3.91 -19.26
N GLN A 395 6.61 3.60 -18.33
CA GLN A 395 6.45 2.24 -17.79
C GLN A 395 5.65 1.30 -18.70
N LEU A 396 4.75 1.86 -19.54
CA LEU A 396 3.91 1.09 -20.46
C LEU A 396 4.55 0.82 -21.84
N GLN A 397 5.68 1.46 -22.14
CA GLN A 397 6.50 1.23 -23.34
C GLN A 397 7.39 0.00 -23.17
#